data_AF-Q8ZW00-F1
#
_entry.id   AF-Q8ZW00-F1
#
_cell.length_a   1.000
_cell.length_b   1.000
_cell.length_c   1.000
_cell.angle_alpha   90.00
_cell.angle_beta   90.00
_cell.angle_gamma   90.00
#
_symmetry.space_group_name_H-M   'P 1'
#
loop_
_entity.id
_entity.type
_entity.pdbx_description
1 polymer ?
#
loop_
_entity_poly.entity_id
_entity_poly.type
_entity_poly.pdbx_seq_one_letter_code
_entity_poly.pdbx_strand_id
1 'polypeptide(L)'
;MEKKDPRDAILEILRREGPVPIYKLAKELGLSYGAVQWYVFSLEREGLVETIKVGKRRYVALKTSDWLGNIRVADVLEDFILTLAAFGVKSDMTLRDALAVLEKKAPHIAVLLKKMVEKG
;
A
#
# COMPACT_ATOMS: atom_id res chain seq x y z
N MET A 1 7.78 -15.53 29.99
CA MET A 1 7.74 -14.35 29.10
C MET A 1 6.30 -13.87 29.09
N GLU A 2 6.07 -12.67 29.60
CA GLU A 2 4.74 -12.06 29.63
C GLU A 2 4.24 -11.91 28.18
N LYS A 3 3.05 -12.44 27.86
CA LYS A 3 2.47 -12.29 26.51
C LYS A 3 2.13 -10.81 26.33
N LYS A 4 2.99 -10.08 25.62
CA LYS A 4 2.73 -8.71 25.21
C LYS A 4 1.42 -8.69 24.41
N ASP A 5 0.51 -7.78 24.74
CA ASP A 5 -0.75 -7.63 24.00
C ASP A 5 -0.41 -7.41 22.51
N PRO A 6 -0.96 -8.21 21.57
CA PRO A 6 -0.78 -7.99 20.15
C PRO A 6 -1.02 -6.55 19.69
N ARG A 7 -1.93 -5.83 20.33
CA ARG A 7 -2.21 -4.42 20.04
C ARG A 7 -1.02 -3.52 20.36
N ASP A 8 -0.41 -3.71 21.52
CA ASP A 8 0.78 -2.94 21.94
C ASP A 8 1.99 -3.26 21.06
N ALA A 9 2.13 -4.53 20.67
CA ALA A 9 3.17 -4.96 19.75
C ALA A 9 3.01 -4.34 18.36
N ILE A 10 1.77 -4.24 17.83
CA ILE A 10 1.50 -3.52 16.58
C ILE A 10 1.93 -2.06 16.70
N LEU A 11 1.52 -1.35 17.77
CA LEU A 11 1.87 0.05 17.95
C LEU A 11 3.39 0.27 18.07
N GLU A 12 4.11 -0.64 18.73
CA GLU A 12 5.57 -0.60 18.83
C GLU A 12 6.25 -0.79 17.47
N ILE A 13 5.81 -1.77 16.67
CA ILE A 13 6.32 -1.97 15.31
C ILE A 13 6.10 -0.70 14.47
N LEU A 14 4.90 -0.11 14.52
CA LEU A 14 4.59 1.09 13.77
C LEU A 14 5.40 2.31 14.23
N ARG A 15 5.72 2.44 15.52
CA ARG A 15 6.62 3.50 16.02
C ARG A 15 8.05 3.33 15.52
N ARG A 16 8.52 2.09 15.38
CA ARG A 16 9.89 1.76 14.97
C ARG A 16 10.08 1.82 13.45
N GLU A 17 9.11 1.34 12.69
CA GLU A 17 9.25 1.09 11.25
C GLU A 17 8.39 2.02 10.38
N GLY A 18 7.49 2.79 10.98
CA GLY A 18 6.51 3.58 10.24
C GLY A 18 5.36 2.71 9.72
N PRO A 19 4.75 3.06 8.57
CA PRO A 19 3.65 2.31 7.98
C PRO A 19 4.08 0.89 7.56
N VAL A 20 3.35 -0.13 8.02
CA VAL A 20 3.67 -1.54 7.75
C VAL A 20 2.46 -2.25 7.12
N PRO A 21 2.64 -3.08 6.06
CA PRO A 21 1.58 -3.92 5.54
C PRO A 21 1.02 -4.91 6.57
N ILE A 22 -0.30 -5.15 6.56
CA ILE A 22 -0.95 -6.12 7.47
C ILE A 22 -0.29 -7.50 7.43
N TYR A 23 0.13 -7.97 6.24
CA TYR A 23 0.78 -9.29 6.13
C TYR A 23 2.15 -9.36 6.84
N LYS A 24 2.90 -8.24 6.90
CA LYS A 24 4.17 -8.18 7.63
C LYS A 24 3.93 -8.21 9.13
N LEU A 25 2.93 -7.47 9.62
CA LEU A 25 2.49 -7.53 11.02
C LEU A 25 2.08 -8.96 11.41
N ALA A 26 1.30 -9.64 10.57
CA ALA A 26 0.92 -11.05 10.79
C ALA A 26 2.14 -11.98 10.88
N LYS A 27 3.11 -11.82 9.97
CA LYS A 27 4.34 -12.62 9.97
C LYS A 27 5.21 -12.36 11.20
N GLU A 28 5.40 -11.09 11.57
CA GLU A 28 6.27 -10.71 12.69
C GLU A 28 5.67 -11.10 14.04
N LEU A 29 4.35 -10.97 14.20
CA LEU A 29 3.65 -11.32 15.44
C LEU A 29 3.31 -12.82 15.55
N GLY A 30 3.53 -13.61 14.49
CA GLY A 30 3.14 -15.02 14.45
C GLY A 30 1.63 -15.23 14.54
N LEU A 31 0.84 -14.30 14.01
CA LEU A 31 -0.62 -14.29 14.08
C LEU A 31 -1.24 -14.52 12.70
N SER A 32 -2.51 -14.99 12.69
CA SER A 32 -3.25 -15.08 11.44
C SER A 32 -3.57 -13.68 10.90
N TYR A 33 -3.69 -13.56 9.57
CA TYR A 33 -4.07 -12.30 8.93
C TYR A 33 -5.38 -11.74 9.49
N GLY A 34 -6.39 -12.59 9.70
CA GLY A 34 -7.68 -12.20 10.28
C GLY A 34 -7.58 -11.70 11.72
N ALA A 35 -6.72 -12.30 12.55
CA ALA A 35 -6.48 -11.84 13.91
C ALA A 35 -5.83 -10.45 13.91
N VAL A 36 -4.78 -10.24 13.11
CA VAL A 36 -4.16 -8.91 12.97
C VAL A 36 -5.15 -7.89 12.43
N GLN A 37 -5.96 -8.25 11.43
CA GLN A 37 -6.99 -7.36 10.89
C GLN A 37 -8.01 -6.96 11.96
N TRP A 38 -8.40 -7.85 12.87
CA TRP A 38 -9.27 -7.53 13.99
C TRP A 38 -8.62 -6.56 14.98
N TYR A 39 -7.36 -6.78 15.36
CA TYR A 39 -6.63 -5.86 16.24
C TYR A 39 -6.45 -4.48 15.61
N VAL A 40 -6.09 -4.42 14.32
CA VAL A 40 -5.98 -3.17 13.57
C VAL A 40 -7.31 -2.44 13.53
N PHE A 41 -8.42 -3.14 13.25
CA PHE A 41 -9.76 -2.56 13.29
C PHE A 41 -10.11 -1.98 14.67
N SER A 42 -9.76 -2.68 15.75
CA SER A 42 -9.96 -2.17 17.12
C SER A 42 -9.15 -0.89 17.38
N LEU A 43 -7.87 -0.89 17.00
CA LEU A 43 -6.98 0.27 17.16
C LEU A 43 -7.42 1.46 16.31
N GLU A 44 -7.97 1.20 15.12
CA GLU A 44 -8.49 2.23 14.21
C GLU A 44 -9.76 2.88 14.77
N ARG A 45 -10.65 2.09 15.38
CA ARG A 45 -11.83 2.61 16.11
C ARG A 45 -11.46 3.48 17.30
N GLU A 46 -10.33 3.21 17.94
CA GLU A 46 -9.78 4.04 19.02
C GLU A 46 -8.96 5.23 18.50
N GLY A 47 -8.80 5.37 17.18
CA GLY A 47 -8.08 6.48 16.56
C GLY A 47 -6.57 6.43 16.73
N LEU A 48 -5.99 5.27 17.07
CA LEU A 48 -4.55 5.11 17.27
C LEU A 48 -3.80 4.84 15.96
N VAL A 49 -4.48 4.18 15.03
CA VAL A 49 -3.93 3.84 13.70
C VAL A 49 -4.92 4.23 12.60
N GLU A 50 -4.44 4.22 11.37
CA GLU A 50 -5.25 4.28 10.15
C GLU A 50 -4.78 3.24 9.14
N THR A 51 -5.71 2.74 8.33
CA THR A 51 -5.41 1.84 7.22
C THR A 51 -5.35 2.58 5.89
N ILE A 52 -4.20 2.55 5.23
CA ILE A 52 -3.99 3.17 3.92
C ILE A 52 -3.95 2.07 2.86
N LYS A 53 -4.77 2.22 1.82
CA LYS A 53 -4.75 1.32 0.66
C LYS A 53 -3.76 1.86 -0.37
N VAL A 54 -2.70 1.11 -0.62
CA VAL A 54 -1.73 1.35 -1.69
C VAL A 54 -1.80 0.14 -2.61
N GLY A 55 -2.21 0.36 -3.86
CA GLY A 55 -2.50 -0.70 -4.84
C GLY A 55 -3.37 -1.83 -4.29
N LYS A 56 -2.79 -3.04 -4.18
CA LYS A 56 -3.45 -4.24 -3.62
C LYS A 56 -3.14 -4.47 -2.14
N ARG A 57 -2.26 -3.67 -1.54
CA ARG A 57 -1.78 -3.80 -0.17
C ARG A 57 -2.55 -2.87 0.77
N ARG A 58 -2.67 -3.29 2.03
CA ARG A 58 -3.19 -2.46 3.14
C ARG A 58 -2.06 -2.21 4.12
N TYR A 59 -1.64 -0.95 4.22
CA TYR A 59 -0.67 -0.48 5.20
C TYR A 59 -1.42 -0.01 6.43
N VAL A 60 -0.85 -0.26 7.59
CA VAL A 60 -1.30 0.30 8.86
C VAL A 60 -0.27 1.36 9.24
N ALA A 61 -0.72 2.56 9.59
CA ALA A 61 0.13 3.66 10.05
C ALA A 61 -0.41 4.21 11.38
N LEU A 62 0.43 4.87 12.18
CA LEU A 62 -0.07 5.62 13.33
C LEU A 62 -0.89 6.81 12.83
N LYS A 63 -2.02 7.10 13.47
CA LYS A 63 -2.95 8.15 12.99
C LYS A 63 -2.35 9.56 12.98
N THR A 64 -1.33 9.79 13.79
CA THR A 64 -0.60 11.06 13.86
C THR A 64 0.68 11.08 13.02
N SER A 65 0.99 9.98 12.30
CA SER A 65 2.20 9.90 11.48
C SER A 65 1.99 10.55 10.11
N ASP A 66 2.97 11.36 9.68
CA ASP A 66 3.12 11.71 8.27
C ASP A 66 3.58 10.46 7.51
N TRP A 67 2.61 9.62 7.14
CA TRP A 67 2.87 8.35 6.48
C TRP A 67 3.50 8.54 5.09
N LEU A 68 3.30 9.69 4.44
CA LEU A 68 3.99 10.02 3.18
C LEU A 68 5.50 10.06 3.37
N GLY A 69 5.99 10.50 4.53
CA GLY A 69 7.42 10.53 4.85
C GLY A 69 8.09 9.17 4.99
N ASN A 70 7.31 8.08 5.11
CA ASN A 70 7.83 6.74 5.39
C ASN A 70 7.53 5.71 4.29
N ILE A 71 6.63 6.02 3.34
CA ILE A 71 6.41 5.17 2.16
C ILE A 71 7.57 5.34 1.18
N ARG A 72 8.17 4.23 0.75
CA ARG A 72 9.22 4.29 -0.27
C ARG A 72 8.59 4.46 -1.64
N VAL A 73 9.19 5.32 -2.46
CA VAL A 73 8.81 5.48 -3.87
C VAL A 73 8.81 4.14 -4.60
N ALA A 74 9.74 3.23 -4.27
CA ALA A 74 9.79 1.89 -4.84
C ALA A 74 8.49 1.09 -4.61
N ASP A 75 7.88 1.18 -3.42
CA ASP A 75 6.62 0.49 -3.12
C ASP A 75 5.47 1.06 -3.96
N VAL A 76 5.45 2.39 -4.17
CA VAL A 76 4.46 3.07 -5.03
C VAL A 76 4.65 2.67 -6.49
N LEU A 77 5.88 2.58 -6.98
CA LEU A 77 6.18 2.17 -8.35
C LEU A 77 5.81 0.70 -8.59
N GLU A 78 6.09 -0.20 -7.64
CA GLU A 78 5.68 -1.60 -7.71
C GLU A 78 4.16 -1.72 -7.86
N ASP A 79 3.41 -1.00 -7.01
CA ASP A 79 1.94 -1.02 -7.08
C ASP A 79 1.41 -0.34 -8.34
N PHE A 80 2.09 0.68 -8.87
CA PHE A 80 1.74 1.28 -10.16
C PHE A 80 1.90 0.28 -11.30
N ILE A 81 3.00 -0.48 -11.34
CA ILE A 81 3.21 -1.56 -12.32
C ILE A 81 2.12 -2.62 -12.20
N LEU A 82 1.79 -3.06 -10.99
CA LEU A 82 0.71 -4.04 -10.75
C LEU A 82 -0.65 -3.50 -11.20
N THR A 83 -0.89 -2.20 -11.04
CA THR A 83 -2.11 -1.52 -11.48
C THR A 83 -2.20 -1.49 -13.01
N LEU A 84 -1.11 -1.13 -13.69
CA LEU A 84 -1.02 -1.17 -15.16
C LEU A 84 -1.26 -2.58 -15.69
N ALA A 85 -0.63 -3.59 -15.08
CA ALA A 85 -0.83 -5.00 -15.42
C ALA A 85 -2.29 -5.43 -15.24
N ALA A 86 -2.98 -4.97 -14.20
CA ALA A 86 -4.40 -5.25 -13.98
C ALA A 86 -5.31 -4.66 -15.08
N PHE A 87 -4.90 -3.56 -15.72
CA PHE A 87 -5.58 -3.03 -16.90
C PHE A 87 -5.23 -3.76 -18.21
N GLY A 88 -4.22 -4.65 -18.17
CA GLY A 88 -3.74 -5.42 -19.32
C GLY A 88 -2.54 -4.80 -20.01
N VAL A 89 -1.89 -3.80 -19.38
CA VAL A 89 -0.64 -3.22 -19.88
C VAL A 89 0.53 -4.11 -19.48
N LYS A 90 1.42 -4.39 -20.43
CA LYS A 90 2.63 -5.19 -20.21
C LYS A 90 3.86 -4.33 -20.46
N SER A 91 4.98 -4.64 -19.81
CA SER A 91 6.21 -3.86 -19.96
C SER A 91 6.86 -3.95 -21.34
N ASP A 92 6.53 -4.99 -22.10
CA ASP A 92 7.08 -5.28 -23.44
C ASP A 92 6.23 -4.73 -24.59
N MET A 93 5.06 -4.13 -24.32
CA MET A 93 4.22 -3.52 -25.35
C MET A 93 4.65 -2.09 -25.69
N THR A 94 4.28 -1.61 -26.87
CA THR A 94 4.55 -0.23 -27.25
C THR A 94 3.73 0.74 -26.40
N LEU A 95 4.23 1.96 -26.19
CA LEU A 95 3.47 3.01 -25.48
C LEU A 95 2.13 3.30 -26.17
N ARG A 96 2.08 3.24 -27.50
CA ARG A 96 0.85 3.41 -28.28
C ARG A 96 -0.21 2.37 -27.88
N ASP A 97 0.18 1.10 -27.80
CA ASP A 97 -0.73 0.01 -27.44
C ASP A 97 -1.18 0.12 -25.98
N ALA A 98 -0.26 0.46 -25.08
CA ALA A 98 -0.57 0.71 -23.68
C ALA A 98 -1.60 1.85 -23.52
N LEU A 99 -1.42 2.97 -24.24
CA LEU A 99 -2.37 4.09 -24.23
C LEU A 99 -3.74 3.67 -24.77
N ALA A 100 -3.81 2.91 -25.87
CA ALA A 100 -5.08 2.44 -26.41
C ALA A 100 -5.87 1.54 -25.44
N VAL A 101 -5.18 0.74 -24.62
CA VAL A 101 -5.79 -0.06 -23.55
C VAL A 101 -6.28 0.84 -22.42
N LEU A 102 -5.45 1.78 -21.97
CA LEU A 102 -5.76 2.65 -20.83
C LEU A 102 -6.80 3.72 -21.15
N GLU A 103 -6.85 4.26 -22.35
CA GLU A 103 -7.90 5.21 -22.77
C GLU A 103 -9.30 4.63 -22.61
N LYS A 104 -9.45 3.31 -22.77
CA LYS A 104 -10.74 2.62 -22.60
C LYS A 104 -11.04 2.28 -21.13
N LYS A 105 -10.02 1.92 -20.34
CA LYS A 105 -10.21 1.35 -18.99
C LYS A 105 -9.87 2.29 -17.83
N ALA A 106 -8.89 3.17 -18.03
CA ALA A 106 -8.37 4.12 -17.04
C ALA A 106 -7.84 5.40 -17.73
N PRO A 107 -8.72 6.25 -18.29
CA PRO A 107 -8.32 7.41 -19.10
C PRO A 107 -7.38 8.39 -18.37
N HIS A 108 -7.54 8.54 -17.06
CA HIS A 108 -6.70 9.41 -16.23
C HIS A 108 -5.24 8.93 -16.18
N ILE A 109 -5.00 7.60 -16.20
CA ILE A 109 -3.66 7.03 -16.23
C ILE A 109 -3.03 7.21 -17.62
N ALA A 110 -3.82 7.07 -18.68
CA ALA A 110 -3.36 7.32 -20.05
C ALA A 110 -2.83 8.76 -20.21
N VAL A 111 -3.57 9.75 -19.68
CA VAL A 111 -3.14 11.16 -19.68
C VAL A 111 -1.82 11.34 -18.92
N LEU A 112 -1.63 10.67 -17.79
CA LEU A 112 -0.42 10.76 -16.99
C LEU A 112 0.80 10.20 -17.74
N LEU A 113 0.68 8.99 -18.31
CA LEU A 113 1.74 8.38 -19.12
C LEU A 113 2.12 9.23 -20.33
N LYS A 114 1.13 9.80 -21.03
CA LYS A 114 1.37 10.69 -22.16
C LYS A 114 2.16 11.94 -21.74
N LYS A 115 1.78 12.57 -20.63
CA LYS A 115 2.50 13.73 -20.07
C LYS A 115 3.94 13.42 -19.66
N MET A 116 4.25 12.20 -19.22
CA MET A 116 5.61 11.81 -18.84
C MET A 116 6.57 11.79 -20.05
N VAL A 117 6.07 11.48 -21.24
CA VAL A 117 6.88 11.43 -22.47
C VAL A 117 6.93 12.78 -23.17
N GLU A 118 5.87 13.58 -23.09
CA GLU A 118 5.81 14.92 -23.70
C GLU A 118 6.61 15.98 -22.92
N LYS A 119 6.91 15.73 -21.64
CA LYS A 119 7.70 16.63 -20.78
C LYS A 119 9.14 16.17 -20.55
N GLY A 120 9.54 15.07 -21.18
CA GLY A 120 10.90 14.51 -21.13
C GLY A 120 11.81 15.10 -22.20
#